data_AF-A0AA39LBM6-F1
#
_entry.id   AF-A0AA39LBM6-F1
#
_cell.length_a   1.000
_cell.length_b   1.000
_cell.length_c   1.000
_cell.angle_alpha   90.00
_cell.angle_beta   90.00
_cell.angle_gamma   90.00
#
_symmetry.space_group_name_H-M   'P 1'
#
loop_
_entity.id
_entity.type
_entity.pdbx_description
1 polymer ?
#
loop_
_entity_poly.entity_id
_entity_poly.type
_entity_poly.pdbx_seq_one_letter_code
_entity_poly.pdbx_strand_id
1 'polypeptide(L)'
;MRLTTLALLGGVSASPLSSVSGAPPDLTVSKAVLTSKWREGSDFEQIVEAVVTNNHTENYLNWQDSLKVTVDSASLETVTPGTLIRLAPGQSAIVQVTVKNRDGVQAGSACEATVVATWSEGKTSNQTISGPCGIGNFEASESSLQSHLSPDWFQDVKFGIFLHWGLYAVPAFGNGPGPNQDYAEWYGFRMAQPGFKTQTYEYHRDTYGENFNYDDFMANFTGQHFDAHDWMDLIADSGAQYVVPVTKHHDGWALFNHNESISRRSTVHYGPKRDFIKEILDAAKSDHPEIRRGTYFSMPEWFNPAYVKYGWDQNWLGNYYGRPPINPYTGEPIEYTGFVEVGDYLQDIQGPQMEALMYDYETEIMWCDIGGPNKSPEVLSAWANWAREQGRQVTWNNRCGIGGDYDTPEFTSGNFQERKFESNRGIDPFLFGYNAATTDDQYLSAEALVADFISIVANNGNYLMNIGPRANGTIPEPQRRNLLDAGKWIKSHADGVFGTRYWSTSQHSGPFRFTTKPEAFFIHHVGQPGLQMKVEQPVPWVEGDVVTIVGGSRDGDVLNVSKDSDGNFLINLNEEQINSDKYVWTFKITYATQ
;
A
#
# COMPACT_ATOMS: atom_id res chain seq x y z
N MET A 1 -3.75 -50.41 23.94
CA MET A 1 -4.71 -51.24 24.70
C MET A 1 -5.26 -50.40 25.85
N ARG A 2 -6.39 -49.72 25.63
CA ARG A 2 -7.40 -49.29 26.62
C ARG A 2 -8.50 -48.57 25.84
N LEU A 3 -9.56 -49.31 25.54
CA LEU A 3 -10.88 -48.82 25.16
C LEU A 3 -11.60 -48.31 26.42
N THR A 4 -12.41 -47.24 26.27
CA THR A 4 -13.70 -46.92 26.92
C THR A 4 -13.92 -45.39 26.80
N THR A 5 -15.03 -44.78 26.39
CA THR A 5 -16.42 -45.21 26.13
C THR A 5 -17.05 -44.12 25.24
N LEU A 6 -17.71 -44.50 24.16
CA LEU A 6 -18.49 -43.61 23.29
C LEU A 6 -19.89 -43.43 23.92
N ALA A 7 -20.25 -42.21 24.30
CA ALA A 7 -21.61 -41.88 24.69
C ALA A 7 -22.35 -41.30 23.47
N LEU A 8 -23.35 -42.04 22.99
CA LEU A 8 -24.34 -41.53 22.04
C LEU A 8 -25.15 -40.42 22.71
N LEU A 9 -25.06 -39.21 22.17
CA LEU A 9 -26.08 -38.17 22.33
C LEU A 9 -26.77 -37.96 20.99
N GLY A 10 -28.10 -37.87 21.08
CA GLY A 10 -29.03 -38.11 20.00
C GLY A 10 -28.91 -37.13 18.84
N GLY A 11 -29.27 -37.63 17.66
CA GLY A 11 -29.38 -36.85 16.44
C GLY A 11 -30.39 -35.72 16.62
N VAL A 12 -29.87 -34.50 16.64
CA VAL A 12 -30.63 -33.32 16.26
C VAL A 12 -30.57 -33.31 14.74
N SER A 13 -31.71 -33.55 14.09
CA SER A 13 -31.85 -33.24 12.67
C SER A 13 -31.61 -31.75 12.51
N ALA A 14 -30.49 -31.37 11.90
CA ALA A 14 -30.28 -30.01 11.44
C ALA A 14 -31.41 -29.68 10.46
N SER A 15 -32.31 -28.80 10.88
CA SER A 15 -33.29 -28.19 9.99
C SER A 15 -32.51 -27.49 8.86
N PRO A 16 -32.96 -27.58 7.60
CA PRO A 16 -32.26 -26.94 6.50
C PRO A 16 -32.22 -25.44 6.77
N LEU A 17 -31.04 -24.85 6.59
CA LEU A 17 -30.82 -23.41 6.50
C LEU A 17 -31.71 -22.86 5.40
N SER A 18 -32.95 -22.54 5.75
CA SER A 18 -33.96 -22.15 4.79
C SER A 18 -33.64 -20.74 4.31
N SER A 19 -33.24 -20.64 3.03
CA SER A 19 -33.62 -19.51 2.20
C SER A 19 -35.07 -19.14 2.54
N VAL A 20 -35.33 -17.89 2.89
CA VAL A 20 -36.64 -17.44 3.40
C VAL A 20 -37.79 -17.72 2.41
N SER A 21 -37.49 -18.01 1.14
CA SER A 21 -38.51 -18.29 0.10
C SER A 21 -38.33 -19.56 -0.74
N GLY A 22 -37.24 -20.33 -0.61
CA GLY A 22 -36.94 -21.45 -1.52
C GLY A 22 -36.65 -21.02 -2.97
N ALA A 23 -36.62 -19.71 -3.26
CA ALA A 23 -36.27 -19.16 -4.55
C ALA A 23 -34.76 -18.84 -4.62
N PRO A 24 -34.09 -19.11 -5.75
CA PRO A 24 -32.67 -18.80 -5.94
C PRO A 24 -32.41 -17.29 -5.99
N PRO A 25 -31.20 -16.82 -5.62
CA PRO A 25 -30.83 -15.41 -5.69
C PRO A 25 -30.92 -14.86 -7.12
N ASP A 26 -30.92 -13.54 -7.26
CA ASP A 26 -30.93 -12.82 -8.52
C ASP A 26 -29.59 -12.12 -8.71
N LEU A 27 -28.71 -12.68 -9.54
CA LEU A 27 -27.33 -12.23 -9.68
C LEU A 27 -27.11 -11.58 -11.03
N THR A 28 -26.36 -10.48 -11.04
CA THR A 28 -25.89 -9.83 -12.27
C THR A 28 -24.37 -9.76 -12.28
N VAL A 29 -23.77 -10.07 -13.43
CA VAL A 29 -22.36 -9.82 -13.72
C VAL A 29 -22.23 -8.46 -14.39
N SER A 30 -21.31 -7.64 -13.90
CA SER A 30 -21.00 -6.33 -14.45
C SER A 30 -19.53 -5.96 -14.26
N LYS A 31 -19.08 -4.85 -14.84
CA LYS A 31 -17.70 -4.33 -14.73
C LYS A 31 -16.62 -5.39 -15.01
N ALA A 32 -16.93 -6.35 -15.88
CA ALA A 32 -15.97 -7.36 -16.28
C ALA A 32 -14.78 -6.72 -17.02
N VAL A 33 -13.57 -7.21 -16.79
CA VAL A 33 -12.35 -6.68 -17.40
C VAL A 33 -11.30 -7.78 -17.58
N LEU A 34 -10.67 -7.81 -18.77
CA LEU A 34 -9.44 -8.55 -19.01
C LEU A 34 -8.29 -7.73 -18.39
N THR A 35 -7.73 -8.21 -17.28
CA THR A 35 -6.72 -7.44 -16.55
C THR A 35 -5.33 -7.67 -17.11
N SER A 36 -4.40 -6.78 -16.82
CA SER A 36 -2.95 -7.00 -17.01
C SER A 36 -2.32 -7.85 -15.90
N LYS A 37 -3.13 -8.37 -14.96
CA LYS A 37 -2.67 -9.17 -13.82
C LYS A 37 -2.64 -10.65 -14.19
N TRP A 38 -1.70 -11.37 -13.58
CA TRP A 38 -1.63 -12.83 -13.67
C TRP A 38 -1.27 -13.45 -12.33
N ARG A 39 -1.45 -14.77 -12.22
CA ARG A 39 -0.97 -15.51 -11.05
C ARG A 39 0.54 -15.69 -11.12
N GLU A 40 1.30 -15.05 -10.23
CA GLU A 40 2.76 -15.26 -10.15
C GLU A 40 3.07 -16.75 -9.94
N GLY A 41 4.13 -17.25 -10.59
CA GLY A 41 4.49 -18.67 -10.58
C GLY A 41 3.66 -19.58 -11.50
N SER A 42 2.66 -19.04 -12.20
CA SER A 42 1.96 -19.75 -13.30
C SER A 42 2.58 -19.44 -14.67
N ASP A 43 2.15 -20.15 -15.71
CA ASP A 43 2.48 -19.84 -17.11
C ASP A 43 1.60 -18.69 -17.64
N PHE A 44 1.75 -17.52 -17.01
CA PHE A 44 0.98 -16.29 -17.30
C PHE A 44 -0.53 -16.50 -17.33
N GLU A 45 -1.07 -17.26 -16.38
CA GLU A 45 -2.51 -17.42 -16.20
C GLU A 45 -3.13 -16.05 -15.83
N GLN A 46 -3.75 -15.40 -16.83
CA GLN A 46 -4.33 -14.06 -16.73
C GLN A 46 -5.54 -14.07 -15.79
N ILE A 47 -5.70 -13.00 -15.04
CA ILE A 47 -6.84 -12.78 -14.16
C ILE A 47 -7.89 -11.96 -14.91
N VAL A 48 -9.12 -12.44 -14.91
CA VAL A 48 -10.30 -11.71 -15.35
C VAL A 48 -11.12 -11.36 -14.13
N GLU A 49 -11.42 -10.08 -13.94
CA GLU A 49 -12.23 -9.61 -12.82
C GLU A 49 -13.63 -9.27 -13.30
N ALA A 50 -14.62 -9.55 -12.46
CA ALA A 50 -15.99 -9.10 -12.66
C ALA A 50 -16.68 -8.83 -11.33
N VAL A 51 -17.62 -7.90 -11.31
CA VAL A 51 -18.47 -7.61 -10.15
C VAL A 51 -19.75 -8.44 -10.25
N VAL A 52 -19.98 -9.29 -9.25
CA VAL A 52 -21.25 -10.01 -9.06
C VAL A 52 -22.09 -9.25 -8.05
N THR A 53 -23.30 -8.87 -8.42
CA THR A 53 -24.27 -8.17 -7.56
C THR A 53 -25.49 -9.05 -7.32
N ASN A 54 -25.93 -9.16 -6.07
CA ASN A 54 -27.20 -9.80 -5.74
C ASN A 54 -28.33 -8.74 -5.71
N ASN A 55 -29.16 -8.71 -6.75
CA ASN A 55 -30.28 -7.79 -6.90
C ASN A 55 -31.56 -8.28 -6.24
N HIS A 56 -31.55 -9.50 -5.68
CA HIS A 56 -32.69 -10.01 -4.95
C HIS A 56 -32.93 -9.17 -3.68
N THR A 57 -34.19 -8.97 -3.29
CA THR A 57 -34.55 -8.17 -2.11
C THR A 57 -34.39 -8.92 -0.78
N GLU A 58 -34.62 -10.25 -0.79
CA GLU A 58 -34.60 -11.08 0.44
C GLU A 58 -33.59 -12.24 0.44
N ASN A 59 -33.39 -12.92 -0.69
CA ASN A 59 -32.59 -14.14 -0.75
C ASN A 59 -31.08 -13.86 -0.86
N TYR A 60 -30.32 -14.57 -0.05
CA TYR A 60 -28.87 -14.59 -0.10
C TYR A 60 -28.42 -15.56 -1.20
N LEU A 61 -27.28 -15.25 -1.82
CA LEU A 61 -26.44 -16.29 -2.39
C LEU A 61 -25.77 -17.05 -1.25
N ASN A 62 -25.84 -18.38 -1.28
CA ASN A 62 -25.15 -19.27 -0.35
C ASN A 62 -24.34 -20.34 -1.09
N TRP A 63 -23.52 -21.10 -0.37
CA TRP A 63 -22.69 -22.17 -0.94
C TRP A 63 -23.49 -23.21 -1.75
N GLN A 64 -24.76 -23.46 -1.41
CA GLN A 64 -25.64 -24.41 -2.11
C GLN A 64 -26.02 -23.95 -3.52
N ASP A 65 -26.08 -22.64 -3.75
CA ASP A 65 -26.40 -22.08 -5.07
C ASP A 65 -25.28 -22.33 -6.09
N SER A 66 -24.10 -22.77 -5.65
CA SER A 66 -23.01 -23.24 -6.50
C SER A 66 -22.64 -22.23 -7.60
N LEU A 67 -22.53 -20.94 -7.25
CA LEU A 67 -22.14 -19.89 -8.19
C LEU A 67 -20.78 -20.23 -8.80
N LYS A 68 -20.75 -20.24 -10.13
CA LYS A 68 -19.54 -20.41 -10.93
C LYS A 68 -19.45 -19.31 -11.96
N VAL A 69 -18.35 -18.59 -11.98
CA VAL A 69 -18.03 -17.56 -12.98
C VAL A 69 -16.94 -18.11 -13.90
N THR A 70 -17.19 -18.08 -15.20
CA THR A 70 -16.30 -18.61 -16.24
C THR A 70 -16.14 -17.60 -17.37
N VAL A 71 -15.16 -17.82 -18.23
CA VAL A 71 -14.94 -17.04 -19.45
C VAL A 71 -15.13 -17.94 -20.66
N ASP A 72 -16.06 -17.55 -21.54
CA ASP A 72 -16.25 -18.13 -22.86
C ASP A 72 -15.59 -17.23 -23.93
N SER A 73 -14.68 -17.80 -24.71
CA SER A 73 -13.91 -17.08 -25.73
C SER A 73 -13.29 -18.05 -26.72
N ALA A 74 -13.18 -17.61 -27.98
CA ALA A 74 -12.39 -18.28 -29.00
C ALA A 74 -10.87 -18.17 -28.74
N SER A 75 -10.44 -17.22 -27.90
CA SER A 75 -9.03 -16.92 -27.63
C SER A 75 -8.56 -17.39 -26.25
N LEU A 76 -9.47 -17.54 -25.29
CA LEU A 76 -9.16 -17.91 -23.91
C LEU A 76 -9.84 -19.21 -23.51
N GLU A 77 -9.22 -19.92 -22.58
CA GLU A 77 -9.84 -21.02 -21.86
C GLU A 77 -9.83 -20.73 -20.35
N THR A 78 -10.93 -21.02 -19.68
CA THR A 78 -11.00 -20.92 -18.22
C THR A 78 -10.16 -22.01 -17.57
N VAL A 79 -9.20 -21.60 -16.73
CA VAL A 79 -8.38 -22.51 -15.90
C VAL A 79 -9.05 -22.72 -14.55
N THR A 80 -9.27 -21.63 -13.82
CA THR A 80 -9.92 -21.66 -12.50
C THR A 80 -11.16 -20.78 -12.52
N PRO A 81 -12.36 -21.37 -12.42
CA PRO A 81 -13.61 -20.62 -12.30
C PRO A 81 -13.64 -19.79 -11.02
N GLY A 82 -14.23 -18.60 -11.09
CA GLY A 82 -14.51 -17.79 -9.92
C GLY A 82 -15.73 -18.29 -9.15
N THR A 83 -15.73 -18.14 -7.83
CA THR A 83 -16.81 -18.61 -6.94
C THR A 83 -17.06 -17.63 -5.80
N LEU A 84 -18.28 -17.63 -5.27
CA LEU A 84 -18.61 -16.97 -3.99
C LEU A 84 -19.48 -17.92 -3.16
N ILE A 85 -19.28 -17.94 -1.85
CA ILE A 85 -20.09 -18.77 -0.94
C ILE A 85 -21.17 -18.00 -0.19
N ARG A 86 -21.09 -16.65 -0.19
CA ARG A 86 -22.06 -15.78 0.46
C ARG A 86 -22.17 -14.44 -0.25
N LEU A 87 -23.38 -13.96 -0.53
CA LEU A 87 -23.65 -12.58 -0.94
C LEU A 87 -25.08 -12.17 -0.55
N ALA A 88 -25.22 -11.22 0.37
CA ALA A 88 -26.54 -10.81 0.85
C ALA A 88 -27.29 -9.96 -0.21
N PRO A 89 -28.63 -9.82 -0.08
CA PRO A 89 -29.42 -8.86 -0.86
C PRO A 89 -28.79 -7.47 -0.95
N GLY A 90 -28.71 -6.93 -2.17
CA GLY A 90 -28.16 -5.61 -2.46
C GLY A 90 -26.63 -5.50 -2.39
N GLN A 91 -25.91 -6.58 -2.06
CA GLN A 91 -24.45 -6.57 -1.96
C GLN A 91 -23.79 -6.89 -3.30
N SER A 92 -22.51 -6.52 -3.42
CA SER A 92 -21.67 -6.85 -4.57
C SER A 92 -20.29 -7.32 -4.13
N ALA A 93 -19.66 -8.17 -4.93
CA ALA A 93 -18.30 -8.63 -4.70
C ALA A 93 -17.53 -8.76 -6.02
N ILE A 94 -16.22 -8.50 -5.96
CA ILE A 94 -15.31 -8.79 -7.07
C ILE A 94 -15.04 -10.29 -7.07
N VAL A 95 -15.23 -10.92 -8.23
CA VAL A 95 -14.92 -12.32 -8.48
C VAL A 95 -13.83 -12.38 -9.55
N GLN A 96 -12.80 -13.16 -9.25
CA GLN A 96 -11.69 -13.42 -10.16
C GLN A 96 -11.86 -14.77 -10.84
N VAL A 97 -11.65 -14.79 -12.16
CA VAL A 97 -11.55 -15.99 -12.98
C VAL A 97 -10.15 -16.05 -13.56
N THR A 98 -9.51 -17.20 -13.47
CA THR A 98 -8.19 -17.40 -14.07
C THR A 98 -8.34 -18.04 -15.44
N VAL A 99 -7.68 -17.48 -16.45
CA VAL A 99 -7.73 -17.91 -17.85
C VAL A 99 -6.33 -18.08 -18.44
N LYS A 100 -6.22 -18.85 -19.51
CA LYS A 100 -5.00 -18.91 -20.34
C LYS A 100 -5.35 -18.75 -21.81
N ASN A 101 -4.37 -18.29 -22.58
CA ASN A 101 -4.48 -18.23 -24.04
C ASN A 101 -4.60 -19.64 -24.62
N ARG A 102 -5.51 -19.81 -25.57
CA ARG A 102 -5.58 -21.04 -26.37
C ARG A 102 -4.39 -21.12 -27.33
N ASP A 103 -4.09 -22.33 -27.79
CA ASP A 103 -3.01 -22.58 -28.74
C ASP A 103 -3.10 -21.67 -29.98
N GLY A 104 -1.99 -21.00 -30.29
CA GLY A 104 -1.88 -20.08 -31.44
C GLY A 104 -2.34 -18.64 -31.19
N VAL A 105 -2.88 -18.32 -30.01
CA VAL A 105 -3.27 -16.95 -29.65
C VAL A 105 -2.06 -16.20 -29.07
N GLN A 106 -1.58 -15.20 -29.81
CA GLN A 106 -0.48 -14.35 -29.35
C GLN A 106 -0.87 -13.55 -28.10
N ALA A 107 -0.01 -13.54 -27.08
CA ALA A 107 -0.21 -12.73 -25.87
C ALA A 107 -0.28 -11.23 -26.21
N GLY A 108 -1.23 -10.53 -25.59
CA GLY A 108 -1.50 -9.12 -25.83
C GLY A 108 -2.34 -8.83 -27.09
N SER A 109 -2.69 -9.84 -27.89
CA SER A 109 -3.59 -9.65 -29.02
C SER A 109 -5.00 -9.25 -28.56
N ALA A 110 -5.65 -8.39 -29.34
CA ALA A 110 -7.03 -8.00 -29.09
C ALA A 110 -7.96 -9.21 -29.24
N CYS A 111 -8.85 -9.40 -28.28
CA CYS A 111 -9.82 -10.48 -28.30
C CYS A 111 -11.15 -10.06 -27.66
N GLU A 112 -12.17 -10.87 -27.92
CA GLU A 112 -13.47 -10.78 -27.27
C GLU A 112 -13.63 -11.96 -26.30
N ALA A 113 -14.21 -11.68 -25.15
CA ALA A 113 -14.47 -12.67 -24.11
C ALA A 113 -15.83 -12.39 -23.48
N THR A 114 -16.60 -13.44 -23.19
CA THR A 114 -17.86 -13.33 -22.46
C THR A 114 -17.69 -13.95 -21.09
N VAL A 115 -17.79 -13.11 -20.05
CA VAL A 115 -17.80 -13.58 -18.66
C VAL A 115 -19.21 -14.07 -18.34
N VAL A 116 -19.33 -15.32 -17.89
CA VAL A 116 -20.60 -15.99 -17.62
C VAL A 116 -20.64 -16.45 -16.17
N ALA A 117 -21.57 -15.91 -15.40
CA ALA A 117 -21.96 -16.45 -14.10
C ALA A 117 -23.12 -17.44 -14.27
N THR A 118 -23.01 -18.60 -13.62
CA THR A 118 -24.05 -19.63 -13.56
C THR A 118 -24.30 -20.04 -12.12
N TRP A 119 -25.56 -20.16 -11.70
CA TRP A 119 -25.93 -20.58 -10.34
C TRP A 119 -27.30 -21.29 -10.31
N SER A 120 -27.60 -21.96 -9.19
CA SER A 120 -28.87 -22.61 -8.85
C SER A 120 -29.51 -23.37 -10.02
N GLU A 121 -28.73 -24.27 -10.62
CA GLU A 121 -29.15 -25.17 -11.72
C GLU A 121 -29.85 -24.47 -12.91
N GLY A 122 -29.15 -23.51 -13.53
CA GLY A 122 -29.48 -23.02 -14.88
C GLY A 122 -29.74 -21.52 -14.99
N LYS A 123 -29.66 -20.76 -13.88
CA LYS A 123 -29.65 -19.30 -13.97
C LYS A 123 -28.32 -18.80 -14.48
N THR A 124 -28.36 -17.77 -15.32
CA THR A 124 -27.15 -17.20 -15.94
C THR A 124 -27.20 -15.68 -16.01
N SER A 125 -26.05 -15.04 -15.87
CA SER A 125 -25.83 -13.63 -16.19
C SER A 125 -24.49 -13.52 -16.90
N ASN A 126 -24.38 -12.64 -17.89
CA ASN A 126 -23.15 -12.52 -18.67
C ASN A 126 -22.85 -11.08 -19.08
N GLN A 127 -21.58 -10.83 -19.36
CA GLN A 127 -21.11 -9.59 -19.95
C GLN A 127 -20.01 -9.91 -20.97
N THR A 128 -20.19 -9.43 -22.20
CA THR A 128 -19.14 -9.48 -23.24
C THR A 128 -18.24 -8.26 -23.11
N ILE A 129 -16.94 -8.51 -23.18
CA ILE A 129 -15.87 -7.52 -23.05
C ILE A 129 -14.82 -7.72 -24.13
N SER A 130 -14.00 -6.70 -24.35
CA SER A 130 -12.88 -6.76 -25.28
C SER A 130 -11.65 -6.14 -24.65
N GLY A 131 -10.47 -6.66 -25.00
CA GLY A 131 -9.20 -6.25 -24.43
C GLY A 131 -8.05 -7.16 -24.87
N PRO A 132 -6.86 -7.00 -24.27
CA PRO A 132 -5.73 -7.87 -24.53
C PRO A 132 -5.92 -9.25 -23.90
N CYS A 133 -5.82 -10.30 -24.72
CA CYS A 133 -5.78 -11.69 -24.26
C CYS A 133 -4.36 -12.10 -23.87
N GLY A 134 -4.20 -12.55 -22.63
CA GLY A 134 -2.89 -12.89 -22.06
C GLY A 134 -2.05 -11.65 -21.76
N ILE A 135 -0.83 -11.89 -21.28
CA ILE A 135 0.05 -10.83 -20.78
C ILE A 135 1.04 -10.39 -21.88
N GLY A 136 0.61 -9.41 -22.67
CA GLY A 136 1.40 -8.81 -23.76
C GLY A 136 2.46 -7.80 -23.30
N ASN A 137 3.22 -7.27 -24.26
CA ASN A 137 4.18 -6.19 -23.99
C ASN A 137 3.45 -4.85 -23.79
N PHE A 138 3.99 -4.02 -22.91
CA PHE A 138 3.71 -2.60 -22.86
C PHE A 138 4.63 -1.86 -23.83
N GLU A 139 4.06 -0.91 -24.55
CA GLU A 139 4.80 0.00 -25.43
C GLU A 139 5.18 1.27 -24.67
N ALA A 140 6.20 1.99 -25.16
CA ALA A 140 6.66 3.25 -24.58
C ALA A 140 5.69 4.41 -24.83
N SER A 141 4.48 4.31 -24.28
CA SER A 141 3.43 5.32 -24.35
C SER A 141 2.54 5.29 -23.11
N GLU A 142 2.03 6.45 -22.72
CA GLU A 142 1.06 6.54 -21.61
C GLU A 142 -0.20 5.73 -21.88
N SER A 143 -0.69 5.71 -23.11
CA SER A 143 -1.91 4.97 -23.46
C SER A 143 -1.74 3.45 -23.33
N SER A 144 -0.53 2.92 -23.57
CA SER A 144 -0.24 1.50 -23.32
C SER A 144 -0.23 1.21 -21.82
N LEU A 145 0.49 2.04 -21.06
CA LEU A 145 0.64 1.87 -19.60
C LEU A 145 -0.65 2.11 -18.81
N GLN A 146 -1.61 2.87 -19.32
CA GLN A 146 -2.93 3.04 -18.68
C GLN A 146 -3.70 1.72 -18.47
N SER A 147 -3.35 0.66 -19.19
CA SER A 147 -3.93 -0.68 -19.02
C SER A 147 -3.21 -1.55 -17.99
N HIS A 148 -2.05 -1.10 -17.49
CA HIS A 148 -1.38 -1.73 -16.37
C HIS A 148 -2.20 -1.52 -15.09
N LEU A 149 -2.31 -2.56 -14.27
CA LEU A 149 -3.06 -2.56 -13.02
C LEU A 149 -2.16 -3.10 -11.91
N SER A 150 -2.30 -2.54 -10.71
CA SER A 150 -1.58 -3.06 -9.53
C SER A 150 -1.90 -4.55 -9.32
N PRO A 151 -0.87 -5.38 -9.08
CA PRO A 151 -1.04 -6.82 -8.91
C PRO A 151 -1.77 -7.16 -7.62
N ASP A 152 -2.33 -8.38 -7.55
CA ASP A 152 -3.10 -8.81 -6.39
C ASP A 152 -2.26 -8.84 -5.10
N TRP A 153 -0.96 -9.15 -5.19
CA TRP A 153 -0.10 -9.06 -4.02
C TRP A 153 -0.09 -7.64 -3.44
N PHE A 154 -0.13 -6.58 -4.27
CA PHE A 154 -0.21 -5.19 -3.78
C PHE A 154 -1.57 -4.90 -3.14
N GLN A 155 -2.63 -5.56 -3.61
CA GLN A 155 -3.94 -5.51 -2.97
C GLN A 155 -3.93 -6.19 -1.60
N ASP A 156 -3.11 -7.22 -1.40
CA ASP A 156 -3.14 -8.09 -0.23
C ASP A 156 -2.22 -7.64 0.91
N VAL A 157 -1.11 -6.94 0.60
CA VAL A 157 -0.06 -6.58 1.56
C VAL A 157 -0.45 -5.51 2.59
N LYS A 158 -1.39 -4.60 2.29
CA LYS A 158 -2.01 -3.58 3.17
C LYS A 158 -1.11 -2.61 3.95
N PHE A 159 -0.02 -3.02 4.57
CA PHE A 159 0.82 -2.21 5.46
C PHE A 159 2.29 -2.26 5.03
N GLY A 160 2.92 -1.10 4.94
CA GLY A 160 4.33 -0.96 4.58
C GLY A 160 5.03 0.15 5.33
N ILE A 161 6.36 0.15 5.27
CA ILE A 161 7.20 1.19 5.89
C ILE A 161 7.86 2.07 4.82
N PHE A 162 7.70 3.38 4.98
CA PHE A 162 8.41 4.41 4.23
C PHE A 162 9.64 4.86 5.04
N LEU A 163 10.76 5.18 4.38
CA LEU A 163 11.98 5.62 5.07
C LEU A 163 12.51 6.92 4.46
N HIS A 164 12.27 8.06 5.12
CA HIS A 164 12.86 9.36 4.74
C HIS A 164 14.17 9.61 5.51
N TRP A 165 15.28 9.27 4.86
CA TRP A 165 16.62 9.46 5.39
C TRP A 165 17.54 10.03 4.31
N GLY A 166 18.34 11.04 4.66
CA GLY A 166 19.21 11.76 3.73
C GLY A 166 19.95 12.90 4.42
N LEU A 167 20.61 13.77 3.65
CA LEU A 167 21.41 14.89 4.18
C LEU A 167 20.62 15.78 5.13
N TYR A 168 19.34 16.01 4.84
CA TYR A 168 18.42 16.79 5.66
C TYR A 168 18.21 16.24 7.08
N ALA A 169 18.55 14.96 7.34
CA ALA A 169 18.52 14.39 8.69
C ALA A 169 19.67 14.90 9.58
N VAL A 170 20.68 15.57 9.02
CA VAL A 170 21.78 16.21 9.77
C VAL A 170 21.29 17.47 10.48
N PRO A 171 20.74 18.49 9.77
CA PRO A 171 20.21 19.67 10.44
C PRO A 171 18.93 19.37 11.23
N ALA A 172 18.18 18.33 10.86
CA ALA A 172 17.05 17.79 11.60
C ALA A 172 16.03 18.86 12.06
N PHE A 173 15.63 19.75 11.14
CA PHE A 173 14.85 20.92 11.50
C PHE A 173 13.71 21.18 10.52
N GLY A 174 12.48 21.09 11.04
CA GLY A 174 11.24 21.51 10.38
C GLY A 174 10.48 22.58 11.16
N ASN A 175 11.13 23.28 12.10
CA ASN A 175 10.52 24.02 13.21
C ASN A 175 9.80 23.10 14.22
N GLY A 176 9.43 23.66 15.37
CA GLY A 176 8.68 22.96 16.41
C GLY A 176 7.20 22.80 16.06
N PRO A 177 6.50 21.89 16.76
CA PRO A 177 5.07 21.65 16.63
C PRO A 177 4.25 22.94 16.63
N GLY A 178 3.51 23.18 15.56
CA GLY A 178 2.67 24.36 15.43
C GLY A 178 2.53 24.90 14.01
N PRO A 179 1.93 26.09 13.84
CA PRO A 179 1.59 26.63 12.51
C PRO A 179 2.81 26.91 11.61
N ASN A 180 3.98 27.10 12.23
CA ASN A 180 5.23 27.37 11.54
C ASN A 180 5.96 26.11 11.09
N GLN A 181 5.49 24.93 11.48
CA GLN A 181 6.10 23.66 11.11
C GLN A 181 5.97 23.37 9.61
N ASP A 182 6.99 22.72 9.07
CA ASP A 182 7.06 22.20 7.69
C ASP A 182 8.09 21.09 7.57
N TYR A 183 8.05 20.36 6.46
CA TYR A 183 8.86 19.18 6.13
C TYR A 183 10.36 19.38 6.40
N ALA A 184 10.94 18.58 7.30
CA ALA A 184 12.36 18.67 7.64
C ALA A 184 13.24 18.25 6.44
N GLU A 185 12.75 17.34 5.61
CA GLU A 185 13.35 16.92 4.36
C GLU A 185 13.36 18.00 3.26
N TRP A 186 12.66 19.11 3.48
CA TRP A 186 12.71 20.32 2.64
C TRP A 186 13.76 21.33 3.11
N TYR A 187 14.58 21.02 4.14
CA TYR A 187 15.53 21.95 4.75
C TYR A 187 16.38 22.72 3.73
N GLY A 188 17.02 22.03 2.78
CA GLY A 188 17.88 22.65 1.77
C GLY A 188 17.15 23.67 0.89
N PHE A 189 15.85 23.48 0.65
CA PHE A 189 15.03 24.47 -0.04
C PHE A 189 14.62 25.61 0.89
N ARG A 190 14.18 25.30 2.11
CA ARG A 190 13.69 26.29 3.08
C ARG A 190 14.79 27.22 3.60
N MET A 191 16.04 26.75 3.71
CA MET A 191 17.16 27.60 4.09
C MET A 191 17.47 28.67 3.05
N ALA A 192 16.96 28.55 1.82
CA ALA A 192 17.09 29.56 0.77
C ALA A 192 15.88 30.54 0.69
N GLN A 193 15.00 30.55 1.70
CA GLN A 193 13.78 31.36 1.70
C GLN A 193 13.72 32.29 2.92
N PRO A 194 14.35 33.48 2.86
CA PRO A 194 14.26 34.45 3.95
C PRO A 194 12.79 34.85 4.21
N GLY A 195 12.38 34.84 5.48
CA GLY A 195 11.01 35.17 5.88
C GLY A 195 9.96 34.08 5.64
N PHE A 196 10.34 32.87 5.20
CA PHE A 196 9.41 31.75 5.17
C PHE A 196 9.04 31.31 6.60
N LYS A 197 7.81 30.83 6.79
CA LYS A 197 7.21 30.61 8.12
C LYS A 197 8.02 29.69 9.04
N THR A 198 8.79 28.76 8.49
CA THR A 198 9.60 27.80 9.27
C THR A 198 10.80 28.44 9.93
N GLN A 199 11.20 29.63 9.50
CA GLN A 199 12.42 30.30 9.93
C GLN A 199 13.70 29.44 9.72
N THR A 200 13.69 28.54 8.72
CA THR A 200 14.85 27.69 8.42
C THR A 200 16.06 28.53 7.99
N TYR A 201 15.84 29.63 7.25
CA TYR A 201 16.89 30.58 6.86
C TYR A 201 17.59 31.19 8.09
N GLU A 202 16.82 31.66 9.07
CA GLU A 202 17.33 32.25 10.31
C GLU A 202 18.00 31.19 11.19
N TYR A 203 17.36 30.04 11.39
CA TYR A 203 17.94 28.92 12.13
C TYR A 203 19.28 28.48 11.54
N HIS A 204 19.38 28.39 10.21
CA HIS A 204 20.61 28.02 9.53
C HIS A 204 21.73 29.03 9.79
N ARG A 205 21.43 30.33 9.62
CA ARG A 205 22.38 31.41 9.90
C ARG A 205 22.88 31.37 11.34
N ASP A 206 21.96 31.22 12.29
CA ASP A 206 22.27 31.33 13.71
C ASP A 206 22.99 30.08 14.25
N THR A 207 22.80 28.92 13.61
CA THR A 207 23.39 27.63 14.04
C THR A 207 24.68 27.30 13.30
N TYR A 208 24.72 27.49 11.98
CA TYR A 208 25.82 27.05 11.10
C TYR A 208 26.61 28.22 10.50
N GLY A 209 26.01 29.41 10.40
CA GLY A 209 26.63 30.61 9.85
C GLY A 209 26.37 30.81 8.36
N GLU A 210 26.57 32.04 7.88
CA GLU A 210 26.24 32.46 6.51
C GLU A 210 27.14 31.82 5.43
N ASN A 211 28.30 31.28 5.81
CA ASN A 211 29.26 30.64 4.90
C ASN A 211 29.11 29.11 4.85
N PHE A 212 28.17 28.53 5.60
CA PHE A 212 27.87 27.10 5.55
C PHE A 212 26.77 26.89 4.50
N ASN A 213 27.03 26.07 3.50
CA ASN A 213 26.06 25.74 2.46
C ASN A 213 25.41 24.38 2.75
N TYR A 214 24.26 24.10 2.14
CA TYR A 214 23.54 22.84 2.38
C TYR A 214 24.41 21.59 2.17
N ASP A 215 25.21 21.58 1.10
CA ASP A 215 26.06 20.43 0.77
C ASP A 215 27.17 20.18 1.79
N ASP A 216 27.55 21.18 2.61
CA ASP A 216 28.56 21.00 3.66
C ASP A 216 28.09 19.99 4.74
N PHE A 217 26.78 19.75 4.86
CA PHE A 217 26.23 18.69 5.72
C PHE A 217 26.66 17.28 5.31
N MET A 218 27.15 17.06 4.08
CA MET A 218 27.63 15.74 3.65
C MET A 218 28.73 15.18 4.55
N ALA A 219 29.55 16.04 5.17
CA ALA A 219 30.60 15.63 6.08
C ALA A 219 30.07 15.03 7.39
N ASN A 220 28.82 15.35 7.75
CA ASN A 220 28.17 14.91 8.99
C ASN A 220 27.15 13.78 8.77
N PHE A 221 26.79 13.48 7.52
CA PHE A 221 25.94 12.35 7.18
C PHE A 221 26.74 11.05 7.10
N THR A 222 27.02 10.45 8.25
CA THR A 222 27.97 9.32 8.35
C THR A 222 27.33 7.95 8.34
N GLY A 223 26.06 7.81 8.76
CA GLY A 223 25.46 6.49 8.94
C GLY A 223 26.25 5.56 9.89
N GLN A 224 27.02 6.11 10.83
CA GLN A 224 27.96 5.35 11.67
C GLN A 224 27.31 4.22 12.48
N HIS A 225 26.02 4.35 12.79
CA HIS A 225 25.21 3.38 13.53
C HIS A 225 24.08 2.81 12.67
N PHE A 226 24.14 2.99 11.34
CA PHE A 226 23.22 2.32 10.43
C PHE A 226 23.56 0.83 10.34
N ASP A 227 22.53 0.00 10.49
CA ASP A 227 22.55 -1.45 10.30
C ASP A 227 21.27 -1.85 9.55
N ALA A 228 21.44 -2.36 8.33
CA ALA A 228 20.34 -2.76 7.47
C ALA A 228 19.52 -3.91 8.06
N HIS A 229 20.17 -4.83 8.79
CA HIS A 229 19.52 -5.99 9.38
C HIS A 229 18.64 -5.56 10.56
N ASP A 230 19.14 -4.70 11.45
CA ASP A 230 18.33 -4.15 12.56
C ASP A 230 17.13 -3.33 12.05
N TRP A 231 17.31 -2.57 10.98
CA TRP A 231 16.19 -1.84 10.36
C TRP A 231 15.15 -2.80 9.78
N MET A 232 15.59 -3.84 9.06
CA MET A 232 14.67 -4.80 8.46
C MET A 232 13.97 -5.68 9.50
N ASP A 233 14.65 -6.05 10.59
CA ASP A 233 14.05 -6.75 11.73
C ASP A 233 12.95 -5.90 12.37
N LEU A 234 13.19 -4.60 12.58
CA LEU A 234 12.16 -3.68 13.06
C LEU A 234 10.96 -3.59 12.10
N ILE A 235 11.22 -3.51 10.80
CA ILE A 235 10.17 -3.44 9.76
C ILE A 235 9.34 -4.73 9.77
N ALA A 236 9.98 -5.89 9.76
CA ALA A 236 9.30 -7.19 9.89
C ALA A 236 8.51 -7.29 11.21
N ASP A 237 9.06 -6.79 12.31
CA ASP A 237 8.42 -6.79 13.62
C ASP A 237 7.23 -5.84 13.75
N SER A 238 7.18 -4.78 12.94
CA SER A 238 6.01 -3.94 12.79
C SER A 238 4.84 -4.62 12.05
N GLY A 239 5.09 -5.77 11.41
CA GLY A 239 4.09 -6.49 10.59
C GLY A 239 3.96 -5.95 9.16
N ALA A 240 4.85 -5.05 8.74
CA ALA A 240 4.91 -4.55 7.38
C ALA A 240 5.19 -5.67 6.37
N GLN A 241 4.56 -5.58 5.21
CA GLN A 241 4.67 -6.54 4.11
C GLN A 241 5.41 -5.96 2.90
N TYR A 242 5.79 -4.67 2.97
CA TYR A 242 6.62 -4.00 1.99
C TYR A 242 7.38 -2.83 2.60
N VAL A 243 8.51 -2.47 2.00
CA VAL A 243 9.35 -1.32 2.40
C VAL A 243 9.63 -0.43 1.20
N VAL A 244 9.65 0.88 1.40
CA VAL A 244 9.95 1.88 0.37
C VAL A 244 10.96 2.90 0.94
N PRO A 245 12.27 2.68 0.83
CA PRO A 245 13.25 3.70 1.18
C PRO A 245 13.31 4.83 0.16
N VAL A 246 13.52 6.06 0.65
CA VAL A 246 13.89 7.21 -0.18
C VAL A 246 15.29 7.02 -0.74
N THR A 247 15.36 6.74 -2.04
CA THR A 247 16.64 6.51 -2.73
C THR A 247 17.32 7.82 -3.11
N LYS A 248 16.52 8.80 -3.55
CA LYS A 248 16.92 10.17 -3.85
C LYS A 248 15.73 11.09 -3.61
N HIS A 249 15.88 12.07 -2.74
CA HIS A 249 14.87 13.11 -2.49
C HIS A 249 15.09 14.32 -3.41
N HIS A 250 14.31 15.38 -3.22
CA HIS A 250 14.35 16.57 -4.06
C HIS A 250 15.69 17.33 -4.06
N ASP A 251 16.54 17.11 -3.04
CA ASP A 251 17.88 17.70 -2.94
C ASP A 251 18.91 17.04 -3.88
N GLY A 252 18.52 15.95 -4.54
CA GLY A 252 19.33 15.21 -5.51
C GLY A 252 20.37 14.31 -4.90
N TRP A 253 20.45 14.19 -3.56
CA TRP A 253 21.44 13.34 -2.93
C TRP A 253 21.01 11.88 -2.96
N ALA A 254 21.68 11.06 -3.76
CA ALA A 254 21.35 9.65 -3.90
C ALA A 254 21.99 8.80 -2.78
N LEU A 255 21.23 7.85 -2.24
CA LEU A 255 21.69 6.88 -1.24
C LEU A 255 22.09 5.52 -1.86
N PHE A 256 22.12 5.46 -3.20
CA PHE A 256 22.34 4.26 -3.99
C PHE A 256 23.41 4.49 -5.06
N ASN A 257 23.95 3.40 -5.58
CA ASN A 257 24.95 3.41 -6.63
C ASN A 257 24.32 3.59 -8.03
N HIS A 258 24.97 4.42 -8.84
CA HIS A 258 24.71 4.57 -10.27
C HIS A 258 26.00 5.01 -10.96
N ASN A 259 26.04 4.97 -12.29
CA ASN A 259 27.24 5.33 -13.03
C ASN A 259 27.67 6.78 -12.75
N GLU A 260 28.92 7.00 -12.37
CA GLU A 260 29.45 8.34 -12.06
C GLU A 260 29.47 9.29 -13.27
N SER A 261 29.28 8.79 -14.50
CA SER A 261 29.07 9.65 -15.67
C SER A 261 27.69 10.30 -15.71
N ILE A 262 26.74 9.81 -14.90
CA ILE A 262 25.38 10.36 -14.75
C ILE A 262 25.39 11.47 -13.70
N SER A 263 25.88 11.15 -12.51
CA SER A 263 26.04 12.07 -11.38
C SER A 263 27.03 11.47 -10.39
N ARG A 264 27.72 12.33 -9.65
CA ARG A 264 28.56 11.95 -8.50
C ARG A 264 27.90 12.31 -7.17
N ARG A 265 26.69 12.87 -7.19
CA ARG A 265 25.96 13.31 -5.99
C ARG A 265 25.33 12.11 -5.27
N SER A 266 26.15 11.30 -4.62
CA SER A 266 25.69 10.10 -3.90
C SER A 266 26.50 9.79 -2.65
N THR A 267 25.93 9.01 -1.73
CA THR A 267 26.64 8.45 -0.56
C THR A 267 27.70 7.41 -0.94
N VAL A 268 27.65 6.88 -2.17
CA VAL A 268 28.66 5.96 -2.70
C VAL A 268 29.90 6.74 -3.12
N HIS A 269 29.70 7.89 -3.77
CA HIS A 269 30.80 8.74 -4.21
C HIS A 269 31.27 9.73 -3.14
N TYR A 270 30.44 10.21 -2.22
CA TYR A 270 30.79 11.14 -1.16
C TYR A 270 30.41 10.61 0.23
N GLY A 271 30.92 11.25 1.28
CA GLY A 271 30.58 10.89 2.66
C GLY A 271 30.98 9.44 3.00
N PRO A 272 30.03 8.59 3.43
CA PRO A 272 30.33 7.27 4.00
C PRO A 272 30.84 6.24 2.99
N LYS A 273 30.79 6.53 1.68
CA LYS A 273 31.18 5.60 0.60
C LYS A 273 30.41 4.27 0.67
N ARG A 274 29.11 4.38 0.96
CA ARG A 274 28.20 3.24 1.18
C ARG A 274 26.97 3.36 0.31
N ASP A 275 26.50 2.19 -0.14
CA ASP A 275 25.25 2.01 -0.86
C ASP A 275 24.19 1.53 0.11
N PHE A 276 23.56 2.48 0.81
CA PHE A 276 22.60 2.15 1.87
C PHE A 276 21.35 1.47 1.32
N ILE A 277 20.90 1.87 0.12
CA ILE A 277 19.72 1.25 -0.49
C ILE A 277 20.00 -0.21 -0.83
N LYS A 278 21.19 -0.53 -1.35
CA LYS A 278 21.56 -1.93 -1.62
C LYS A 278 21.60 -2.74 -0.33
N GLU A 279 22.21 -2.21 0.72
CA GLU A 279 22.27 -2.90 2.01
C GLU A 279 20.87 -3.18 2.58
N ILE A 280 19.93 -2.22 2.51
CA ILE A 280 18.54 -2.41 2.97
C ILE A 280 17.82 -3.46 2.13
N LEU A 281 17.88 -3.37 0.80
CA LEU A 281 17.12 -4.27 -0.08
C LEU A 281 17.73 -5.67 -0.15
N ASP A 282 19.05 -5.81 -0.01
CA ASP A 282 19.72 -7.11 0.13
C ASP A 282 19.33 -7.77 1.45
N ALA A 283 19.30 -7.03 2.58
CA ALA A 283 18.83 -7.55 3.86
C ALA A 283 17.35 -7.97 3.83
N ALA A 284 16.49 -7.17 3.18
CA ALA A 284 15.10 -7.55 2.95
C ALA A 284 15.00 -8.84 2.12
N LYS A 285 15.82 -8.98 1.07
CA LYS A 285 15.82 -10.18 0.21
C LYS A 285 16.38 -11.42 0.91
N SER A 286 17.39 -11.29 1.77
CA SER A 286 18.02 -12.42 2.43
C SER A 286 17.28 -12.89 3.68
N ASP A 287 16.82 -11.95 4.50
CA ASP A 287 16.36 -12.25 5.86
C ASP A 287 14.84 -12.27 5.97
N HIS A 288 14.17 -11.45 5.16
CA HIS A 288 12.71 -11.27 5.17
C HIS A 288 12.14 -11.31 3.74
N PRO A 289 12.37 -12.40 2.97
CA PRO A 289 12.04 -12.47 1.54
C PRO A 289 10.55 -12.26 1.21
N GLU A 290 9.67 -12.42 2.21
CA GLU A 290 8.24 -12.13 2.13
C GLU A 290 7.92 -10.63 2.06
N ILE A 291 8.83 -9.76 2.51
CA ILE A 291 8.67 -8.31 2.42
C ILE A 291 9.00 -7.84 1.00
N ARG A 292 8.01 -7.23 0.34
CA ARG A 292 8.17 -6.68 -1.01
C ARG A 292 9.05 -5.42 -0.98
N ARG A 293 9.89 -5.28 -2.00
CA ARG A 293 10.94 -4.26 -2.07
C ARG A 293 10.54 -3.12 -2.99
N GLY A 294 10.22 -1.96 -2.44
CA GLY A 294 9.97 -0.74 -3.20
C GLY A 294 11.15 0.23 -3.18
N THR A 295 11.09 1.25 -4.01
CA THR A 295 12.02 2.39 -4.00
C THR A 295 11.26 3.67 -4.25
N TYR A 296 11.51 4.69 -3.43
CA TYR A 296 11.05 6.04 -3.72
C TYR A 296 12.04 6.77 -4.60
N PHE A 297 11.53 7.56 -5.55
CA PHE A 297 12.34 8.39 -6.43
C PHE A 297 11.71 9.77 -6.64
N SER A 298 12.46 10.83 -6.32
CA SER A 298 12.02 12.18 -6.66
C SER A 298 12.23 12.48 -8.15
N MET A 299 11.14 12.78 -8.86
CA MET A 299 11.19 13.16 -10.28
C MET A 299 11.96 14.48 -10.50
N PRO A 300 11.68 15.57 -9.77
CA PRO A 300 12.47 16.80 -9.83
C PRO A 300 13.75 16.74 -8.98
N GLU A 301 14.73 17.55 -9.37
CA GLU A 301 15.93 17.81 -8.57
C GLU A 301 16.13 19.32 -8.46
N TRP A 302 15.76 19.90 -7.31
CA TRP A 302 15.45 21.33 -7.21
C TRP A 302 16.59 22.25 -7.58
N PHE A 303 17.83 21.84 -7.30
CA PHE A 303 19.02 22.66 -7.50
C PHE A 303 19.95 22.14 -8.61
N ASN A 304 19.55 21.12 -9.37
CA ASN A 304 20.40 20.56 -10.42
C ASN A 304 20.46 21.50 -11.64
N PRO A 305 21.65 21.93 -12.10
CA PRO A 305 21.79 22.79 -13.28
C PRO A 305 21.17 22.23 -14.57
N ALA A 306 21.19 20.92 -14.79
CA ALA A 306 20.58 20.27 -15.95
C ALA A 306 19.04 20.22 -15.87
N TYR A 307 18.46 20.30 -14.66
CA TYR A 307 17.02 20.34 -14.45
C TYR A 307 16.42 21.74 -14.70
N VAL A 308 17.23 22.79 -14.77
CA VAL A 308 16.77 24.19 -14.88
C VAL A 308 15.83 24.41 -16.05
N LYS A 309 16.07 23.76 -17.20
CA LYS A 309 15.19 23.86 -18.38
C LYS A 309 13.78 23.28 -18.17
N TYR A 310 13.60 22.46 -17.15
CA TYR A 310 12.34 21.88 -16.70
C TYR A 310 11.80 22.56 -15.44
N GLY A 311 12.67 23.24 -14.70
CA GLY A 311 12.36 24.11 -13.59
C GLY A 311 11.30 25.11 -14.00
N TRP A 312 10.08 24.88 -13.55
CA TRP A 312 8.94 25.68 -13.95
C TRP A 312 9.10 27.16 -13.56
N ASP A 313 8.45 28.07 -14.29
CA ASP A 313 8.05 29.41 -13.82
C ASP A 313 7.06 29.33 -12.62
N GLN A 314 6.94 28.17 -11.95
CA GLN A 314 6.06 27.96 -10.83
C GLN A 314 6.63 28.61 -9.58
N ASN A 315 6.17 29.83 -9.39
CA ASN A 315 6.19 30.58 -8.16
C ASN A 315 5.42 29.81 -7.06
N TRP A 316 6.10 29.01 -6.25
CA TRP A 316 5.58 28.60 -4.95
C TRP A 316 6.21 29.49 -3.87
N LEU A 317 5.42 30.46 -3.38
CA LEU A 317 5.82 31.43 -2.35
C LEU A 317 7.09 32.24 -2.68
N GLY A 318 7.25 32.65 -3.93
CA GLY A 318 8.30 33.57 -4.38
C GLY A 318 9.59 32.90 -4.86
N ASN A 319 9.64 31.56 -4.99
CA ASN A 319 10.84 30.82 -5.38
C ASN A 319 10.59 29.79 -6.49
N TYR A 320 11.51 29.75 -7.46
CA TYR A 320 11.51 28.85 -8.61
C TYR A 320 12.14 27.48 -8.28
N TYR A 321 11.48 26.40 -8.70
CA TYR A 321 12.08 25.06 -8.78
C TYR A 321 13.08 24.99 -9.95
N GLY A 322 14.14 24.20 -9.82
CA GLY A 322 15.11 23.98 -10.90
C GLY A 322 15.97 25.21 -11.18
N ARG A 323 16.87 25.54 -10.26
CA ARG A 323 17.86 26.63 -10.43
C ARG A 323 19.23 26.19 -9.92
N PRO A 324 20.35 26.69 -10.46
CA PRO A 324 21.64 26.44 -9.85
C PRO A 324 21.66 26.96 -8.40
N PRO A 325 22.36 26.29 -7.48
CA PRO A 325 22.38 26.71 -6.09
C PRO A 325 23.16 28.02 -5.94
N ILE A 326 22.66 28.89 -5.06
CA ILE A 326 23.32 30.12 -4.64
C ILE A 326 23.40 30.15 -3.12
N ASN A 327 24.42 30.81 -2.56
CA ASN A 327 24.45 31.08 -1.14
C ASN A 327 23.36 32.13 -0.82
N PRO A 328 22.39 31.82 0.05
CA PRO A 328 21.21 32.68 0.22
C PRO A 328 21.49 33.98 0.99
N TYR A 329 22.67 34.11 1.62
CA TYR A 329 23.07 35.29 2.39
C TYR A 329 23.89 36.28 1.55
N THR A 330 24.78 35.76 0.69
CA THR A 330 25.67 36.57 -0.15
C THR A 330 25.15 36.77 -1.57
N GLY A 331 24.29 35.87 -2.07
CA GLY A 331 23.81 35.83 -3.45
C GLY A 331 24.82 35.24 -4.45
N GLU A 332 26.00 34.82 -3.99
CA GLU A 332 27.03 34.25 -4.85
C GLU A 332 26.67 32.82 -5.31
N PRO A 333 27.02 32.43 -6.55
CA PRO A 333 26.88 31.05 -7.01
C PRO A 333 27.67 30.09 -6.12
N ILE A 334 27.09 28.93 -5.82
CA ILE A 334 27.80 27.82 -5.16
C ILE A 334 27.87 26.62 -6.09
N GLU A 335 28.86 25.77 -5.88
CA GLU A 335 28.98 24.51 -6.62
C GLU A 335 27.82 23.58 -6.26
N TYR A 336 27.18 22.97 -7.26
CA TYR A 336 26.29 21.84 -7.02
C TYR A 336 27.13 20.58 -6.88
N THR A 337 27.40 20.17 -5.63
CA THR A 337 28.40 19.12 -5.36
C THR A 337 28.02 17.83 -6.06
N GLY A 338 28.98 17.27 -6.80
CA GLY A 338 28.80 16.03 -7.55
C GLY A 338 28.08 16.18 -8.89
N PHE A 339 27.83 17.41 -9.36
CA PHE A 339 27.27 17.64 -10.69
C PHE A 339 28.19 17.10 -11.78
N VAL A 340 27.60 16.44 -12.77
CA VAL A 340 28.26 16.05 -14.02
C VAL A 340 27.54 16.78 -15.14
N GLU A 341 28.31 17.43 -16.02
CA GLU A 341 27.74 18.13 -17.16
C GLU A 341 27.14 17.12 -18.15
N VAL A 342 25.84 17.23 -18.38
CA VAL A 342 25.05 16.35 -19.25
C VAL A 342 24.20 17.18 -20.22
N GLY A 343 23.70 16.58 -21.29
CA GLY A 343 22.88 17.29 -22.28
C GLY A 343 21.42 17.50 -21.81
N ASP A 344 20.86 16.52 -21.11
CA ASP A 344 19.46 16.49 -20.77
C ASP A 344 19.21 15.75 -19.45
N TYR A 345 18.67 16.44 -18.43
CA TYR A 345 18.42 15.81 -17.13
C TYR A 345 17.50 14.58 -17.23
N LEU A 346 16.49 14.56 -18.10
CA LEU A 346 15.58 13.42 -18.18
C LEU A 346 16.27 12.21 -18.80
N GLN A 347 17.01 12.41 -19.89
CA GLN A 347 17.69 11.34 -20.64
C GLN A 347 18.96 10.86 -19.95
N ASP A 348 19.74 11.78 -19.39
CA ASP A 348 21.10 11.48 -18.94
C ASP A 348 21.18 11.28 -17.42
N ILE A 349 20.15 11.69 -16.66
CA ILE A 349 20.10 11.56 -15.19
C ILE A 349 18.87 10.80 -14.70
N GLN A 350 17.67 11.34 -14.90
CA GLN A 350 16.43 10.82 -14.32
C GLN A 350 16.16 9.38 -14.77
N GLY A 351 16.09 9.14 -16.09
CA GLY A 351 15.83 7.83 -16.66
C GLY A 351 16.88 6.79 -16.23
N PRO A 352 18.18 7.02 -16.47
CA PRO A 352 19.24 6.08 -16.09
C PRO A 352 19.30 5.76 -14.59
N GLN A 353 19.02 6.73 -13.71
CA GLN A 353 18.93 6.47 -12.27
C GLN A 353 17.71 5.61 -11.90
N MET A 354 16.56 5.83 -12.53
CA MET A 354 15.38 4.97 -12.35
C MET A 354 15.66 3.56 -12.86
N GLU A 355 16.29 3.42 -14.02
CA GLU A 355 16.67 2.12 -14.59
C GLU A 355 17.65 1.35 -13.69
N ALA A 356 18.64 2.02 -13.08
CA ALA A 356 19.52 1.40 -12.11
C ALA A 356 18.73 0.78 -10.95
N LEU A 357 17.79 1.52 -10.35
CA LEU A 357 16.92 1.00 -9.29
C LEU A 357 16.07 -0.19 -9.78
N MET A 358 15.49 -0.09 -10.97
CA MET A 358 14.63 -1.13 -11.54
C MET A 358 15.38 -2.45 -11.79
N TYR A 359 16.59 -2.38 -12.34
CA TYR A 359 17.31 -3.56 -12.82
C TYR A 359 18.37 -4.07 -11.83
N ASP A 360 19.16 -3.18 -11.22
CA ASP A 360 20.27 -3.57 -10.33
C ASP A 360 19.79 -3.83 -8.88
N TYR A 361 18.67 -3.22 -8.48
CA TYR A 361 18.07 -3.38 -7.15
C TYR A 361 16.77 -4.21 -7.19
N GLU A 362 16.35 -4.63 -8.39
CA GLU A 362 15.18 -5.47 -8.63
C GLU A 362 13.88 -4.93 -7.99
N THR A 363 13.70 -3.61 -7.95
CA THR A 363 12.51 -2.94 -7.40
C THR A 363 11.21 -3.61 -7.86
N GLU A 364 10.26 -3.73 -6.92
CA GLU A 364 8.90 -4.23 -7.12
C GLU A 364 7.84 -3.11 -7.06
N ILE A 365 8.12 -2.01 -6.33
CA ILE A 365 7.27 -0.82 -6.23
C ILE A 365 8.08 0.43 -6.60
N MET A 366 7.69 1.15 -7.65
CA MET A 366 8.27 2.46 -7.95
C MET A 366 7.38 3.57 -7.40
N TRP A 367 7.84 4.21 -6.31
CA TRP A 367 7.11 5.30 -5.66
C TRP A 367 7.70 6.64 -6.09
N CYS A 368 7.15 7.24 -7.15
CA CYS A 368 7.63 8.53 -7.63
C CYS A 368 7.04 9.68 -6.82
N ASP A 369 7.64 10.87 -6.88
CA ASP A 369 7.07 12.05 -6.21
C ASP A 369 7.14 13.32 -7.04
N ILE A 370 6.19 14.23 -6.74
CA ILE A 370 5.87 15.48 -7.44
C ILE A 370 5.36 15.30 -8.88
N GLY A 371 5.96 14.40 -9.67
CA GLY A 371 5.67 14.24 -11.09
C GLY A 371 6.39 15.30 -11.95
N GLY A 372 5.70 15.78 -12.99
CA GLY A 372 6.27 16.75 -13.94
C GLY A 372 7.01 16.11 -15.11
N PRO A 373 7.97 16.82 -15.73
CA PRO A 373 8.74 16.31 -16.87
C PRO A 373 9.41 14.98 -16.54
N ASN A 374 9.20 13.99 -17.41
CA ASN A 374 9.54 12.61 -17.10
C ASN A 374 9.94 11.79 -18.34
N LYS A 375 10.52 10.62 -18.05
CA LYS A 375 10.80 9.52 -18.99
C LYS A 375 9.99 8.25 -18.69
N SER A 376 8.92 8.40 -17.92
CA SER A 376 8.17 7.30 -17.35
C SER A 376 7.58 6.35 -18.39
N PRO A 377 7.02 6.80 -19.53
CA PRO A 377 6.57 5.88 -20.57
C PRO A 377 7.66 4.92 -21.06
N GLU A 378 8.87 5.42 -21.32
CA GLU A 378 9.99 4.61 -21.77
C GLU A 378 10.49 3.66 -20.68
N VAL A 379 10.76 4.17 -19.47
CA VAL A 379 11.37 3.35 -18.41
C VAL A 379 10.39 2.37 -17.77
N LEU A 380 9.14 2.77 -17.54
CA LEU A 380 8.15 1.89 -16.88
C LEU A 380 7.67 0.77 -17.81
N SER A 381 7.52 1.02 -19.12
CA SER A 381 7.14 -0.04 -20.07
C SER A 381 8.25 -1.08 -20.21
N ALA A 382 9.51 -0.65 -20.34
CA ALA A 382 10.66 -1.53 -20.37
C ALA A 382 10.78 -2.35 -19.06
N TRP A 383 10.62 -1.70 -17.91
CA TRP A 383 10.68 -2.36 -16.60
C TRP A 383 9.55 -3.36 -16.40
N ALA A 384 8.30 -3.02 -16.73
CA ALA A 384 7.16 -3.94 -16.61
C ALA A 384 7.35 -5.18 -17.51
N ASN A 385 7.82 -4.99 -18.75
CA ASN A 385 8.13 -6.08 -19.67
C ASN A 385 9.25 -6.97 -19.15
N TRP A 386 10.35 -6.37 -18.68
CA TRP A 386 11.48 -7.09 -18.09
C TRP A 386 11.06 -7.87 -16.83
N ALA A 387 10.32 -7.24 -15.93
CA ALA A 387 9.85 -7.90 -14.71
C ALA A 387 8.95 -9.11 -15.03
N ARG A 388 8.06 -8.96 -16.02
CA ARG A 388 7.24 -10.07 -16.54
C ARG A 388 8.11 -11.20 -17.09
N GLU A 389 9.17 -10.91 -17.84
CA GLU A 389 10.13 -11.93 -18.31
C GLU A 389 10.85 -12.65 -17.15
N GLN A 390 10.99 -12.00 -16.00
CA GLN A 390 11.47 -12.61 -14.76
C GLN A 390 10.35 -13.32 -13.95
N GLY A 391 9.12 -13.36 -14.47
CA GLY A 391 7.97 -13.97 -13.79
C GLY A 391 7.41 -13.15 -12.61
N ARG A 392 7.70 -11.84 -12.55
CA ARG A 392 7.30 -10.93 -11.47
C ARG A 392 6.34 -9.86 -11.94
N GLN A 393 5.42 -9.46 -11.06
CA GLN A 393 4.57 -8.27 -11.24
C GLN A 393 5.13 -7.10 -10.44
N VAL A 394 5.10 -5.92 -11.05
CA VAL A 394 5.56 -4.65 -10.45
C VAL A 394 4.41 -3.65 -10.39
N THR A 395 4.58 -2.53 -9.68
CA THR A 395 3.55 -1.49 -9.58
C THR A 395 4.17 -0.10 -9.37
N TRP A 396 3.47 0.96 -9.77
CA TRP A 396 3.90 2.34 -9.50
C TRP A 396 2.75 3.27 -9.12
N ASN A 397 3.06 4.32 -8.37
CA ASN A 397 2.07 5.28 -7.91
C ASN A 397 1.68 6.30 -9.01
N ASN A 398 0.68 7.13 -8.72
CA ASN A 398 0.18 8.16 -9.66
C ASN A 398 1.03 9.45 -9.71
N ARG A 399 2.28 9.41 -9.25
CA ARG A 399 3.17 10.58 -9.16
C ARG A 399 4.40 10.48 -10.07
N CYS A 400 4.46 9.50 -10.96
CA CYS A 400 5.56 9.35 -11.92
C CYS A 400 5.46 10.31 -13.13
N GLY A 401 4.68 11.38 -13.05
CA GLY A 401 4.44 12.30 -14.18
C GLY A 401 3.48 11.76 -15.26
N ILE A 402 2.98 10.54 -15.07
CA ILE A 402 1.92 9.89 -15.86
C ILE A 402 0.90 9.25 -14.88
N GLY A 403 -0.17 8.65 -15.41
CA GLY A 403 -1.09 7.86 -14.59
C GLY A 403 -0.40 6.67 -13.89
N GLY A 404 -0.82 6.36 -12.67
CA GLY A 404 -0.28 5.24 -11.88
C GLY A 404 -1.22 4.04 -11.80
N ASP A 405 -0.80 3.02 -11.04
CA ASP A 405 -1.65 1.87 -10.69
C ASP A 405 -2.54 2.14 -9.47
N TYR A 406 -2.14 3.11 -8.63
CA TYR A 406 -2.83 3.48 -7.40
C TYR A 406 -2.60 4.96 -7.05
N ASP A 407 -3.55 5.53 -6.30
CA ASP A 407 -3.50 6.92 -5.84
C ASP A 407 -2.79 7.07 -4.48
N THR A 408 -2.21 8.23 -4.17
CA THR A 408 -1.44 8.42 -2.92
C THR A 408 -1.86 9.67 -2.14
N PRO A 409 -3.00 9.64 -1.43
CA PRO A 409 -3.36 10.72 -0.51
C PRO A 409 -2.41 10.72 0.71
N GLU A 410 -2.12 11.91 1.25
CA GLU A 410 -1.17 12.09 2.35
C GLU A 410 -1.87 12.54 3.64
N PHE A 411 -1.37 12.10 4.80
CA PHE A 411 -1.85 12.50 6.13
C PHE A 411 -3.37 12.36 6.35
N THR A 412 -3.97 11.34 5.74
CA THR A 412 -5.40 11.08 5.88
C THR A 412 -5.68 9.60 6.08
N SER A 413 -6.61 9.26 6.96
CA SER A 413 -7.13 7.90 7.07
C SER A 413 -8.09 7.54 5.91
N GLY A 414 -8.25 8.46 4.95
CA GLY A 414 -8.95 8.30 3.68
C GLY A 414 -10.47 8.33 3.79
N ASN A 415 -11.11 8.68 2.68
CA ASN A 415 -12.48 8.28 2.38
C ASN A 415 -12.45 7.08 1.44
N PHE A 416 -13.55 6.34 1.34
CA PHE A 416 -13.67 5.23 0.41
C PHE A 416 -13.34 5.64 -1.03
N GLN A 417 -12.52 4.82 -1.70
CA GLN A 417 -12.22 4.94 -3.13
C GLN A 417 -12.31 3.55 -3.77
N GLU A 418 -13.09 3.44 -4.85
CA GLU A 418 -13.17 2.19 -5.60
C GLU A 418 -11.83 1.86 -6.28
N ARG A 419 -11.15 2.88 -6.80
CA ARG A 419 -9.77 2.76 -7.28
C ARG A 419 -8.82 2.57 -6.10
N LYS A 420 -7.82 1.70 -6.27
CA LYS A 420 -6.82 1.43 -5.25
C LYS A 420 -6.06 2.71 -4.90
N PHE A 421 -5.83 2.92 -3.61
CA PHE A 421 -4.95 3.97 -3.11
C PHE A 421 -4.02 3.43 -2.01
N GLU A 422 -2.98 4.21 -1.72
CA GLU A 422 -2.06 4.02 -0.61
C GLU A 422 -1.94 5.33 0.14
N SER A 423 -2.53 5.40 1.34
CA SER A 423 -2.32 6.57 2.19
C SER A 423 -0.96 6.50 2.86
N ASN A 424 -0.29 7.63 3.00
CA ASN A 424 1.00 7.70 3.65
C ASN A 424 1.11 8.91 4.60
N ARG A 425 1.93 8.77 5.65
CA ARG A 425 2.27 9.84 6.60
C ARG A 425 3.46 9.47 7.46
N GLY A 426 4.03 10.47 8.12
CA GLY A 426 4.95 10.28 9.24
C GLY A 426 4.31 9.62 10.46
N ILE A 427 5.14 8.82 11.16
CA ILE A 427 4.99 8.58 12.59
C ILE A 427 5.27 9.86 13.38
N ASP A 428 6.13 10.74 12.85
CA ASP A 428 6.14 12.14 13.24
C ASP A 428 4.78 12.76 12.87
N PRO A 429 4.19 13.59 13.74
CA PRO A 429 2.84 14.09 13.53
C PRO A 429 2.66 14.93 12.27
N PHE A 430 3.73 15.51 11.71
CA PHE A 430 3.63 16.42 10.56
C PHE A 430 4.67 16.18 9.47
N LEU A 431 5.73 15.42 9.72
CA LEU A 431 6.93 15.39 8.87
C LEU A 431 7.28 13.98 8.42
N PHE A 432 8.10 13.85 7.37
CA PHE A 432 8.68 12.57 7.02
C PHE A 432 10.13 12.42 7.53
N GLY A 433 10.99 13.40 7.27
CA GLY A 433 12.37 13.42 7.75
C GLY A 433 12.47 13.63 9.27
N TYR A 434 13.59 13.20 9.86
CA TYR A 434 13.83 13.40 11.30
C TYR A 434 13.83 14.90 11.68
N ASN A 435 13.09 15.24 12.74
CA ASN A 435 13.04 16.58 13.33
C ASN A 435 13.45 16.52 14.81
N ALA A 436 14.47 17.28 15.19
CA ALA A 436 14.99 17.31 16.55
C ALA A 436 14.05 18.02 17.54
N ALA A 437 13.11 18.82 17.04
CA ALA A 437 12.14 19.54 17.86
C ALA A 437 10.90 18.71 18.24
N THR A 438 10.70 17.53 17.63
CA THR A 438 9.58 16.64 17.97
C THR A 438 9.89 15.90 19.27
N THR A 439 9.04 16.05 20.28
CA THR A 439 9.19 15.36 21.57
C THR A 439 8.58 13.96 21.52
N ASP A 440 9.06 13.08 22.41
CA ASP A 440 8.67 11.66 22.44
C ASP A 440 7.15 11.42 22.52
N ASP A 441 6.42 12.29 23.21
CA ASP A 441 4.96 12.23 23.40
C ASP A 441 4.14 12.71 22.20
N GLN A 442 4.79 13.32 21.19
CA GLN A 442 4.13 13.86 19.99
C GLN A 442 4.11 12.87 18.83
N TYR A 443 4.99 11.88 18.85
CA TYR A 443 4.96 10.80 17.87
C TYR A 443 3.64 10.04 17.94
N LEU A 444 3.14 9.63 16.78
CA LEU A 444 1.90 8.86 16.65
C LEU A 444 1.98 7.61 17.53
N SER A 445 0.99 7.42 18.40
CA SER A 445 0.91 6.26 19.27
C SER A 445 0.58 4.99 18.47
N ALA A 446 0.90 3.83 19.02
CA ALA A 446 0.51 2.53 18.45
C ALA A 446 -1.01 2.43 18.26
N GLU A 447 -1.81 2.97 19.19
CA GLU A 447 -3.27 2.99 19.11
C GLU A 447 -3.76 3.78 17.89
N ALA A 448 -3.25 5.00 17.71
CA ALA A 448 -3.65 5.86 16.60
C ALA A 448 -3.20 5.28 15.26
N LEU A 449 -1.99 4.69 15.21
CA LEU A 449 -1.49 3.99 14.02
C LEU A 449 -2.41 2.84 13.62
N VAL A 450 -2.79 1.97 14.56
CA VAL A 450 -3.69 0.84 14.31
C VAL A 450 -5.08 1.31 13.88
N ALA A 451 -5.62 2.35 14.52
CA ALA A 451 -6.92 2.92 14.16
C ALA A 451 -6.94 3.52 12.74
N ASP A 452 -5.88 4.24 12.36
CA ASP A 452 -5.68 4.76 11.01
C ASP A 452 -5.57 3.59 10.01
N PHE A 453 -4.73 2.60 10.32
CA PHE A 453 -4.51 1.44 9.47
C PHE A 453 -5.81 0.72 9.11
N ILE A 454 -6.64 0.38 10.11
CA ILE A 454 -7.90 -0.33 9.87
C ILE A 454 -8.93 0.55 9.14
N SER A 455 -8.94 1.86 9.40
CA SER A 455 -9.78 2.78 8.64
C SER A 455 -9.37 2.85 7.17
N ILE A 456 -8.07 2.88 6.88
CA ILE A 456 -7.54 2.90 5.51
C ILE A 456 -7.87 1.59 4.78
N VAL A 457 -7.63 0.43 5.41
CA VAL A 457 -7.89 -0.89 4.81
C VAL A 457 -9.37 -1.07 4.49
N ALA A 458 -10.27 -0.70 5.40
CA ALA A 458 -11.71 -0.78 5.16
C ALA A 458 -12.17 0.11 4.01
N ASN A 459 -11.46 1.21 3.74
CA ASN A 459 -11.72 2.12 2.64
C ASN A 459 -11.07 1.73 1.30
N ASN A 460 -10.50 0.52 1.19
CA ASN A 460 -9.78 -0.03 0.03
C ASN A 460 -8.29 0.39 -0.09
N GLY A 461 -7.74 1.05 0.93
CA GLY A 461 -6.38 1.56 0.89
C GLY A 461 -5.32 0.57 1.38
N ASN A 462 -4.06 0.83 1.00
CA ASN A 462 -2.88 0.41 1.75
C ASN A 462 -2.39 1.58 2.63
N TYR A 463 -1.66 1.28 3.69
CA TYR A 463 -1.06 2.26 4.58
C TYR A 463 0.46 2.16 4.55
N LEU A 464 1.12 3.24 4.14
CA LEU A 464 2.57 3.37 4.08
C LEU A 464 3.03 4.31 5.20
N MET A 465 3.46 3.73 6.31
CA MET A 465 3.87 4.46 7.50
C MET A 465 5.34 4.87 7.40
N ASN A 466 5.62 6.17 7.46
CA ASN A 466 6.97 6.68 7.38
C ASN A 466 7.66 6.75 8.74
N ILE A 467 8.94 6.32 8.77
CA ILE A 467 9.88 6.68 9.83
C ILE A 467 10.99 7.61 9.31
N GLY A 468 11.49 8.44 10.23
CA GLY A 468 12.56 9.41 9.98
C GLY A 468 13.78 9.12 10.86
N PRO A 469 14.77 8.36 10.38
CA PRO A 469 16.01 8.07 11.10
C PRO A 469 16.92 9.30 11.24
N ARG A 470 17.76 9.31 12.29
CA ARG A 470 18.80 10.35 12.49
C ARG A 470 19.92 10.19 11.47
N ALA A 471 20.69 11.24 11.18
CA ALA A 471 21.82 11.20 10.24
C ALA A 471 22.87 10.10 10.52
N ASN A 472 23.02 9.67 11.77
CA ASN A 472 23.94 8.59 12.14
C ASN A 472 23.37 7.18 11.86
N GLY A 473 22.12 7.04 11.40
CA GLY A 473 21.47 5.76 11.11
C GLY A 473 20.63 5.19 12.26
N THR A 474 20.61 5.82 13.44
CA THR A 474 19.73 5.38 14.53
C THR A 474 18.29 5.85 14.32
N ILE A 475 17.32 4.97 14.59
CA ILE A 475 15.90 5.29 14.59
C ILE A 475 15.51 5.83 15.98
N PRO A 476 14.82 6.97 16.09
CA PRO A 476 14.38 7.48 17.38
C PRO A 476 13.51 6.47 18.15
N GLU A 477 13.80 6.29 19.44
CA GLU A 477 13.18 5.26 20.28
C GLU A 477 11.64 5.30 20.31
N PRO A 478 10.96 6.47 20.35
CA PRO A 478 9.50 6.52 20.25
C PRO A 478 8.96 5.92 18.96
N GLN A 479 9.66 6.12 17.82
CA GLN A 479 9.24 5.55 16.54
C GLN A 479 9.36 4.02 16.57
N ARG A 480 10.50 3.50 17.03
CA ARG A 480 10.74 2.07 17.20
C ARG A 480 9.71 1.42 18.12
N ARG A 481 9.54 1.96 19.33
CA ARG A 481 8.61 1.44 20.34
C ARG A 481 7.18 1.41 19.84
N ASN A 482 6.69 2.49 19.25
CA ASN A 482 5.29 2.58 18.79
C ASN A 482 5.04 1.66 17.59
N LEU A 483 6.00 1.47 16.68
CA LEU A 483 5.92 0.48 15.61
C LEU A 483 5.87 -0.95 16.12
N LEU A 484 6.74 -1.31 17.08
CA LEU A 484 6.75 -2.65 17.67
C LEU A 484 5.45 -2.92 18.44
N ASP A 485 4.93 -1.94 19.16
CA ASP A 485 3.67 -2.07 19.90
C ASP A 485 2.45 -2.18 18.98
N ALA A 486 2.44 -1.47 17.84
CA ALA A 486 1.45 -1.65 16.79
C ALA A 486 1.61 -3.02 16.10
N GLY A 487 2.85 -3.44 15.84
CA GLY A 487 3.17 -4.72 15.19
C GLY A 487 2.64 -5.93 15.95
N LYS A 488 2.68 -5.90 17.29
CA LYS A 488 2.02 -6.93 18.11
C LYS A 488 0.54 -7.09 17.77
N TRP A 489 -0.17 -5.99 17.58
CA TRP A 489 -1.58 -6.00 17.18
C TRP A 489 -1.73 -6.43 15.72
N ILE A 490 -0.96 -5.84 14.79
CA ILE A 490 -1.05 -6.13 13.35
C ILE A 490 -0.84 -7.62 13.09
N LYS A 491 0.19 -8.22 13.69
CA LYS A 491 0.50 -9.65 13.55
C LYS A 491 -0.61 -10.54 14.13
N SER A 492 -1.16 -10.22 15.30
CA SER A 492 -2.24 -11.03 15.90
C SER A 492 -3.58 -10.89 15.17
N HIS A 493 -3.78 -9.83 14.38
CA HIS A 493 -5.02 -9.53 13.65
C HIS A 493 -4.91 -9.78 12.15
N ALA A 494 -3.82 -10.41 11.69
CA ALA A 494 -3.47 -10.56 10.29
C ALA A 494 -4.62 -11.14 9.42
N ASP A 495 -5.40 -12.08 9.94
CA ASP A 495 -6.50 -12.71 9.22
C ASP A 495 -7.60 -11.72 8.81
N GLY A 496 -7.91 -10.74 9.66
CA GLY A 496 -8.94 -9.73 9.38
C GLY A 496 -8.45 -8.55 8.55
N VAL A 497 -7.20 -8.56 8.08
CA VAL A 497 -6.57 -7.40 7.44
C VAL A 497 -5.90 -7.77 6.13
N PHE A 498 -4.90 -8.63 6.16
CA PHE A 498 -4.15 -9.01 4.96
C PHE A 498 -4.98 -9.93 4.07
N GLY A 499 -4.89 -9.70 2.75
CA GLY A 499 -5.71 -10.41 1.76
C GLY A 499 -7.20 -10.06 1.76
N THR A 500 -7.66 -9.14 2.63
CA THR A 500 -9.08 -8.74 2.64
C THR A 500 -9.43 -7.77 1.52
N ARG A 501 -10.73 -7.57 1.29
CA ARG A 501 -11.27 -6.51 0.42
C ARG A 501 -12.24 -5.63 1.22
N TYR A 502 -12.55 -4.45 0.69
CA TYR A 502 -13.57 -3.59 1.27
C TYR A 502 -14.96 -4.25 1.11
N TRP A 503 -15.84 -4.02 2.07
CA TRP A 503 -17.24 -4.42 1.91
C TRP A 503 -17.99 -3.38 1.06
N SER A 504 -18.65 -3.80 -0.02
CA SER A 504 -19.28 -2.86 -0.97
C SER A 504 -20.46 -2.06 -0.40
N THR A 505 -21.04 -2.49 0.72
CA THR A 505 -22.26 -1.88 1.29
C THR A 505 -21.95 -0.74 2.25
N SER A 506 -20.90 -0.90 3.07
CA SER A 506 -20.51 0.10 4.06
C SER A 506 -19.06 -0.16 4.47
N GLN A 507 -18.21 0.86 4.40
CA GLN A 507 -16.83 0.74 4.87
C GLN A 507 -16.74 0.98 6.38
N HIS A 508 -17.65 1.81 6.92
CA HIS A 508 -17.67 2.18 8.33
C HIS A 508 -19.06 2.60 8.84
N SER A 509 -19.27 2.42 10.14
CA SER A 509 -20.45 2.93 10.86
C SER A 509 -20.09 3.19 12.32
N GLY A 510 -20.05 4.47 12.73
CA GLY A 510 -19.55 4.85 14.05
C GLY A 510 -18.16 4.24 14.33
N PRO A 511 -17.99 3.43 15.39
CA PRO A 511 -16.72 2.79 15.71
C PRO A 511 -16.39 1.59 14.81
N PHE A 512 -17.35 1.09 14.01
CA PHE A 512 -17.16 -0.10 13.20
C PHE A 512 -16.43 0.17 11.90
N ARG A 513 -15.55 -0.74 11.51
CA ARG A 513 -14.94 -0.88 10.18
C ARG A 513 -15.17 -2.30 9.69
N PHE A 514 -15.28 -2.48 8.38
CA PHE A 514 -15.63 -3.78 7.80
C PHE A 514 -14.66 -4.18 6.69
N THR A 515 -14.21 -5.44 6.72
CA THR A 515 -13.42 -6.05 5.67
C THR A 515 -13.97 -7.44 5.34
N THR A 516 -13.66 -7.96 4.17
CA THR A 516 -14.21 -9.23 3.69
C THR A 516 -13.15 -10.14 3.09
N LYS A 517 -13.38 -11.44 3.21
CA LYS A 517 -12.76 -12.51 2.42
C LYS A 517 -13.87 -13.35 1.77
N PRO A 518 -13.56 -14.16 0.75
CA PRO A 518 -14.56 -15.05 0.16
C PRO A 518 -15.29 -15.91 1.20
N GLU A 519 -14.58 -16.37 2.23
CA GLU A 519 -15.05 -17.30 3.24
C GLU A 519 -15.45 -16.68 4.58
N ALA A 520 -15.23 -15.37 4.75
CA ALA A 520 -15.43 -14.71 6.03
C ALA A 520 -15.75 -13.22 5.92
N PHE A 521 -16.43 -12.71 6.94
CA PHE A 521 -16.69 -11.29 7.14
C PHE A 521 -16.08 -10.82 8.45
N PHE A 522 -15.43 -9.66 8.44
CA PHE A 522 -14.78 -9.11 9.63
C PHE A 522 -15.43 -7.80 10.06
N ILE A 523 -15.63 -7.67 11.37
CA ILE A 523 -16.12 -6.46 12.03
C ILE A 523 -15.00 -6.01 12.96
N HIS A 524 -14.49 -4.82 12.75
CA HIS A 524 -13.50 -4.20 13.62
C HIS A 524 -14.15 -3.08 14.41
N HIS A 525 -14.00 -3.07 15.73
CA HIS A 525 -14.47 -2.01 16.61
C HIS A 525 -13.29 -1.16 17.07
N VAL A 526 -13.22 0.09 16.60
CA VAL A 526 -12.17 1.05 16.99
C VAL A 526 -12.45 1.60 18.38
N GLY A 527 -11.48 1.45 19.28
CA GLY A 527 -11.66 1.74 20.70
C GLY A 527 -12.40 0.63 21.45
N GLN A 528 -12.42 0.71 22.77
CA GLN A 528 -12.95 -0.35 23.63
C GLN A 528 -14.46 -0.56 23.42
N PRO A 529 -14.92 -1.79 23.12
CA PRO A 529 -16.34 -2.08 22.96
C PRO A 529 -17.06 -2.18 24.31
N GLY A 530 -18.39 -2.02 24.27
CA GLY A 530 -19.26 -2.33 25.41
C GLY A 530 -19.59 -3.83 25.52
N LEU A 531 -20.28 -4.22 26.60
CA LEU A 531 -20.73 -5.61 26.83
C LEU A 531 -21.68 -6.13 25.75
N GLN A 532 -22.40 -5.23 25.07
CA GLN A 532 -23.21 -5.56 23.93
C GLN A 532 -22.99 -4.51 22.85
N MET A 533 -22.67 -4.98 21.65
CA MET A 533 -22.54 -4.16 20.46
C MET A 533 -23.73 -4.41 19.54
N LYS A 534 -24.28 -3.32 18.99
CA LYS A 534 -25.33 -3.36 17.98
C LYS A 534 -24.75 -2.89 16.65
N VAL A 535 -24.77 -3.77 15.65
CA VAL A 535 -24.37 -3.46 14.28
C VAL A 535 -25.64 -3.35 13.43
N GLU A 536 -25.97 -2.12 13.02
CA GLU A 536 -27.18 -1.82 12.24
C GLU A 536 -27.01 -2.10 10.75
N GLN A 537 -25.76 -2.23 10.30
CA GLN A 537 -25.45 -2.54 8.92
C GLN A 537 -25.84 -3.99 8.62
N PRO A 538 -26.27 -4.31 7.39
CA PRO A 538 -26.76 -5.64 7.03
C PRO A 538 -25.60 -6.63 6.85
N VAL A 539 -24.94 -6.97 7.95
CA VAL A 539 -23.82 -7.92 7.94
C VAL A 539 -24.30 -9.28 7.42
N PRO A 540 -23.49 -9.99 6.61
CA PRO A 540 -23.90 -11.21 5.92
C PRO A 540 -23.89 -12.45 6.83
N TRP A 541 -24.42 -12.33 8.06
CA TRP A 541 -24.55 -13.42 9.02
C TRP A 541 -25.89 -14.14 8.87
N VAL A 542 -25.84 -15.46 8.92
CA VAL A 542 -27.01 -16.33 9.10
C VAL A 542 -26.81 -17.29 10.26
N GLU A 543 -27.92 -17.86 10.73
CA GLU A 543 -27.91 -18.92 11.74
C GLU A 543 -26.96 -20.05 11.31
N GLY A 544 -26.18 -20.60 12.25
CA GLY A 544 -25.16 -21.62 11.95
C GLY A 544 -23.77 -21.09 11.58
N ASP A 545 -23.65 -19.83 11.15
CA ASP A 545 -22.32 -19.19 11.03
C ASP A 545 -21.68 -19.02 12.43
N VAL A 546 -20.37 -19.22 12.52
CA VAL A 546 -19.62 -19.10 13.79
C VAL A 546 -18.95 -17.74 13.85
N VAL A 547 -19.13 -17.05 14.98
CA VAL A 547 -18.51 -15.74 15.24
C VAL A 547 -17.44 -15.89 16.31
N THR A 548 -16.24 -15.44 16.00
CA THR A 548 -15.06 -15.59 16.87
C THR A 548 -14.34 -14.26 17.07
N ILE A 549 -13.65 -14.13 18.20
CA ILE A 549 -12.64 -13.08 18.40
C ILE A 549 -11.43 -13.38 17.52
N VAL A 550 -10.86 -12.34 16.91
CA VAL A 550 -9.57 -12.39 16.21
C VAL A 550 -8.56 -11.59 17.00
N GLY A 551 -7.41 -12.16 17.30
CA GLY A 551 -6.30 -11.52 18.00
C GLY A 551 -6.44 -11.49 19.53
N GLY A 552 -5.46 -10.83 20.17
CA GLY A 552 -5.39 -10.75 21.63
C GLY A 552 -5.18 -12.10 22.33
N SER A 553 -5.43 -12.12 23.64
CA SER A 553 -5.25 -13.32 24.49
C SER A 553 -6.42 -14.32 24.43
N ARG A 554 -7.50 -13.98 23.71
CA ARG A 554 -8.74 -14.76 23.55
C ARG A 554 -9.05 -15.04 22.07
N ASP A 555 -8.03 -15.01 21.20
CA ASP A 555 -8.18 -15.37 19.80
C ASP A 555 -8.89 -16.72 19.63
N GLY A 556 -9.90 -16.77 18.77
CA GLY A 556 -10.72 -17.95 18.52
C GLY A 556 -11.88 -18.17 19.51
N ASP A 557 -12.03 -17.37 20.56
CA ASP A 557 -13.20 -17.46 21.45
C ASP A 557 -14.49 -17.28 20.66
N VAL A 558 -15.41 -18.24 20.79
CA VAL A 558 -16.73 -18.18 20.14
C VAL A 558 -17.65 -17.24 20.92
N LEU A 559 -18.33 -16.36 20.19
CA LEU A 559 -19.20 -15.33 20.74
C LEU A 559 -20.68 -15.70 20.68
N ASN A 560 -21.43 -15.23 21.67
CA ASN A 560 -22.89 -15.31 21.63
C ASN A 560 -23.45 -14.14 20.82
N VAL A 561 -24.03 -14.45 19.67
CA VAL A 561 -24.59 -13.47 18.73
C VAL A 561 -26.07 -13.73 18.48
N SER A 562 -26.80 -12.69 18.11
CA SER A 562 -28.23 -12.79 17.79
C SER A 562 -28.67 -11.65 16.88
N LYS A 563 -29.94 -11.68 16.42
CA LYS A 563 -30.61 -10.51 15.84
C LYS A 563 -31.64 -9.95 16.81
N ASP A 564 -31.76 -8.63 16.87
CA ASP A 564 -32.86 -7.97 17.59
C ASP A 564 -34.18 -8.01 16.78
N SER A 565 -35.24 -7.40 17.32
CA SER A 565 -36.56 -7.35 16.66
C SER A 565 -36.56 -6.58 15.35
N ASP A 566 -35.60 -5.69 15.15
CA ASP A 566 -35.45 -4.86 13.95
C ASP A 566 -34.46 -5.51 12.95
N GLY A 567 -33.92 -6.69 13.28
CA GLY A 567 -32.98 -7.43 12.46
C GLY A 567 -31.52 -7.02 12.60
N ASN A 568 -31.19 -6.11 13.52
CA ASN A 568 -29.81 -5.66 13.74
C ASN A 568 -29.00 -6.77 14.40
N PHE A 569 -27.72 -6.85 14.04
CA PHE A 569 -26.83 -7.88 14.53
C PHE A 569 -26.25 -7.50 15.90
N LEU A 570 -26.43 -8.36 16.89
CA LEU A 570 -25.96 -8.15 18.26
C LEU A 570 -24.78 -9.08 18.55
N ILE A 571 -23.71 -8.51 19.09
CA ILE A 571 -22.55 -9.25 19.59
C ILE A 571 -22.47 -9.02 21.10
N ASN A 572 -22.54 -10.09 21.89
CA ASN A 572 -22.45 -10.03 23.34
C ASN A 572 -21.05 -10.46 23.80
N LEU A 573 -20.42 -9.61 24.61
CA LEU A 573 -19.10 -9.82 25.21
C LEU A 573 -19.21 -9.87 26.73
N ASN A 574 -18.25 -10.54 27.35
CA ASN A 574 -17.98 -10.40 28.79
C ASN A 574 -16.74 -9.53 29.04
N GLU A 575 -16.51 -9.15 30.30
CA GLU A 575 -15.37 -8.29 30.67
C GLU A 575 -14.01 -8.92 30.34
N GLU A 576 -13.87 -10.25 30.43
CA GLU A 576 -12.61 -10.93 30.10
C GLU A 576 -12.30 -10.85 28.61
N GLN A 577 -13.32 -10.96 27.76
CA GLN A 577 -13.20 -10.82 26.30
C GLN A 577 -12.88 -9.38 25.91
N ILE A 578 -13.51 -8.39 26.56
CA ILE A 578 -13.19 -6.97 26.32
C ILE A 578 -11.75 -6.66 26.71
N ASN A 579 -11.29 -7.13 27.87
CA ASN A 579 -9.94 -6.88 28.36
C ASN A 579 -8.85 -7.75 27.69
N SER A 580 -9.24 -8.65 26.77
CA SER A 580 -8.31 -9.60 26.14
C SER A 580 -7.43 -8.98 25.05
N ASP A 581 -7.77 -7.77 24.61
CA ASP A 581 -7.16 -7.08 23.49
C ASP A 581 -7.15 -5.56 23.72
N LYS A 582 -6.58 -4.80 22.78
CA LYS A 582 -6.43 -3.34 22.85
C LYS A 582 -6.48 -2.69 21.46
N TYR A 583 -6.71 -1.38 21.45
CA TYR A 583 -6.78 -0.51 20.26
C TYR A 583 -8.00 -0.75 19.37
N VAL A 584 -8.10 -1.94 18.76
CA VAL A 584 -9.18 -2.31 17.84
C VAL A 584 -9.53 -3.78 18.06
N TRP A 585 -10.78 -4.07 18.41
CA TRP A 585 -11.26 -5.43 18.61
C TRP A 585 -11.83 -5.97 17.31
N THR A 586 -11.44 -7.18 16.91
CA THR A 586 -11.87 -7.77 15.64
C THR A 586 -12.70 -9.02 15.86
N PHE A 587 -13.80 -9.13 15.12
CA PHE A 587 -14.71 -10.27 15.15
C PHE A 587 -14.85 -10.86 13.75
N LYS A 588 -14.65 -12.17 13.64
CA LYS A 588 -14.74 -12.92 12.38
C LYS A 588 -16.03 -13.72 12.36
N ILE A 589 -16.83 -13.49 11.34
CA ILE A 589 -17.96 -14.33 10.95
C ILE A 589 -17.44 -15.31 9.90
N THR A 590 -17.35 -16.58 10.27
CA THR A 590 -16.97 -17.64 9.33
C THR A 590 -18.24 -18.24 8.74
N TYR A 591 -18.35 -18.22 7.40
CA TYR A 591 -19.55 -18.72 6.74
C TYR A 591 -19.64 -20.25 6.84
N ALA A 592 -20.78 -20.75 7.32
CA ALA A 592 -21.06 -22.17 7.35
C ALA A 592 -21.19 -22.73 5.93
N THR A 593 -20.54 -23.86 5.67
CA THR A 593 -20.54 -24.53 4.36
C THR A 593 -21.17 -25.93 4.39
N GLN A 594 -21.56 -26.45 5.56
CA GLN A 594 -22.36 -27.67 5.76
C GLN A 594 -23.14 -27.59 7.08
#